data_AF-A0A2D5XDK2-F1
#
_entry.id   AF-A0A2D5XDK2-F1
#
_cell.length_a   1.000
_cell.length_b   1.000
_cell.length_c   1.000
_cell.angle_alpha   90.00
_cell.angle_beta   90.00
_cell.angle_gamma   90.00
#
_symmetry.space_group_name_H-M   'P 1'
#
loop_
_entity.id
_entity.type
_entity.pdbx_description
1 polymer ?
#
loop_
_entity_poly.entity_id
_entity_poly.type
_entity_poly.pdbx_seq_one_letter_code
_entity_poly.pdbx_strand_id
1 'polypeptide(L)'
;MGNNISLEEYKKWNRRLILKEEKRFFLKHFTVYIVVNILLLFILFLHFIDLIDLIIPFFWWGTGVLLHYLWAVHFLEKRLKSNEEEAMNLAKRSK
;
A
#
# COMPACT_ATOMS: atom_id res chain seq x y z
N MET A 1 19.46 -1.33 29.92
CA MET A 1 18.29 -1.30 30.83
C MET A 1 17.06 -1.14 29.95
N GLY A 2 16.30 -2.22 29.74
CA GLY A 2 15.05 -2.13 28.96
C GLY A 2 13.99 -1.48 29.84
N ASN A 3 13.48 -0.33 29.46
CA ASN A 3 12.28 0.23 30.08
C ASN A 3 11.12 -0.72 29.78
N ASN A 4 10.40 -1.15 30.82
CA ASN A 4 9.17 -1.92 30.66
C ASN A 4 8.11 -1.03 29.99
N ILE A 5 8.02 -1.09 28.67
CA ILE A 5 6.96 -0.45 27.91
C ILE A 5 5.67 -1.25 28.08
N SER A 6 4.53 -0.56 28.17
CA SER A 6 3.23 -1.24 28.19
C SER A 6 2.94 -1.93 26.86
N LEU A 7 2.15 -3.01 26.87
CA LEU A 7 1.75 -3.71 25.65
C LEU A 7 1.05 -2.77 24.65
N GLU A 8 0.23 -1.84 25.14
CA GLU A 8 -0.47 -0.86 24.31
C GLU A 8 0.50 0.13 23.65
N GLU A 9 1.54 0.55 24.39
CA GLU A 9 2.58 1.41 23.84
C GLU A 9 3.41 0.67 22.79
N TYR A 10 3.78 -0.59 23.05
CA TYR A 10 4.43 -1.45 22.07
C TYR A 10 3.60 -1.57 20.78
N LYS A 11 2.30 -1.93 20.89
CA LYS A 11 1.39 -2.05 19.74
C LYS A 11 1.29 -0.75 18.94
N LYS A 12 1.19 0.39 19.63
CA LYS A 12 1.14 1.72 19.00
C LYS A 12 2.38 1.98 18.16
N TRP A 13 3.57 1.73 18.69
CA TRP A 13 4.83 1.92 17.96
C TRP A 13 5.00 0.91 16.82
N ASN A 14 4.61 -0.35 17.04
CA ASN A 14 4.63 -1.39 16.02
C ASN A 14 3.75 -1.01 14.81
N ARG A 15 2.49 -0.57 15.06
CA ARG A 15 1.59 -0.10 13.99
C ARG A 15 2.18 1.07 13.20
N ARG A 16 2.90 1.99 13.86
CA ARG A 16 3.58 3.11 13.19
C ARG A 16 4.75 2.65 12.32
N LEU A 17 5.52 1.66 12.77
CA LEU A 17 6.60 1.08 11.99
C LEU A 17 6.06 0.41 10.73
N ILE A 18 5.02 -0.43 10.86
CA ILE A 18 4.35 -1.07 9.72
C ILE A 18 3.81 -0.02 8.75
N LEU A 19 3.13 1.02 9.24
CA LEU A 19 2.64 2.11 8.39
C LEU A 19 3.76 2.82 7.61
N LYS A 20 4.91 3.03 8.24
CA LYS A 20 6.08 3.66 7.59
C LYS A 20 6.63 2.75 6.48
N GLU A 21 6.70 1.45 6.73
CA GLU A 21 7.15 0.47 5.74
C GLU A 21 6.18 0.36 4.57
N GLU A 22 4.88 0.20 4.83
CA GLU A 22 3.84 0.15 3.81
C GLU A 22 3.83 1.42 2.94
N LYS A 23 3.97 2.61 3.54
CA LYS A 23 4.12 3.87 2.78
C LYS A 23 5.37 3.85 1.90
N ARG A 24 6.50 3.32 2.39
CA ARG A 24 7.72 3.21 1.60
C ARG A 24 7.58 2.23 0.45
N PHE A 25 6.91 1.11 0.65
CA PHE A 25 6.60 0.15 -0.42
C PHE A 25 5.64 0.73 -1.45
N PHE A 26 4.59 1.42 -1.01
CA PHE A 26 3.69 2.15 -1.89
C PHE A 26 4.44 3.18 -2.73
N LEU A 27 5.31 3.99 -2.11
CA LEU A 27 6.10 4.99 -2.83
C LEU A 27 6.97 4.36 -3.92
N LYS A 28 7.62 3.21 -3.66
CA LYS A 28 8.39 2.50 -4.70
C LYS A 28 7.51 2.08 -5.88
N HIS A 29 6.33 1.50 -5.61
CA HIS A 29 5.40 1.12 -6.68
C HIS A 29 4.90 2.33 -7.45
N PHE A 30 4.59 3.41 -6.74
CA PHE A 30 4.16 4.68 -7.34
C PHE A 30 5.27 5.31 -8.21
N THR A 31 6.54 5.21 -7.80
CA THR A 31 7.65 5.67 -8.64
C THR A 31 7.77 4.84 -9.91
N VAL A 32 7.72 3.50 -9.82
CA VAL A 32 7.74 2.63 -11.00
C VAL A 32 6.59 3.00 -11.94
N TYR A 33 5.41 3.22 -11.38
CA TYR A 33 4.24 3.63 -12.12
C TYR A 33 4.48 4.91 -12.93
N ILE A 34 4.98 5.97 -12.30
CA ILE A 34 5.30 7.24 -12.97
C ILE A 34 6.28 7.00 -14.12
N VAL A 35 7.35 6.23 -13.90
CA VAL A 35 8.36 5.94 -14.92
C VAL A 35 7.74 5.24 -16.13
N VAL A 36 6.94 4.20 -15.91
CA VAL A 36 6.33 3.45 -17.01
C VAL A 36 5.31 4.32 -17.78
N ASN A 37 4.56 5.19 -17.09
CA ASN A 37 3.63 6.11 -17.78
C ASN A 37 4.36 7.16 -18.62
N ILE A 38 5.50 7.68 -18.15
CA ILE A 38 6.34 8.59 -18.95
C ILE A 38 6.87 7.87 -20.20
N LEU A 39 7.33 6.63 -20.06
CA LEU A 39 7.80 5.83 -21.20
C LEU A 39 6.67 5.55 -22.20
N LEU A 40 5.46 5.22 -21.73
CA LEU A 40 4.30 5.04 -22.59
C LEU A 40 3.96 6.31 -23.36
N LEU A 41 3.95 7.48 -22.70
CA LEU A 41 3.74 8.77 -23.38
C LEU A 41 4.78 9.03 -24.46
N PHE A 42 6.05 8.69 -24.19
CA PHE A 42 7.12 8.86 -25.16
C PHE A 42 6.96 7.94 -26.38
N ILE A 43 6.66 6.66 -26.17
CA ILE A 43 6.39 5.71 -27.26
C ILE A 43 5.20 6.18 -28.10
N LEU A 44 4.14 6.66 -27.44
CA LEU A 44 2.92 7.14 -28.07
C LEU A 44 3.19 8.38 -28.94
N PHE A 45 3.98 9.34 -28.45
CA PHE A 45 4.40 10.51 -29.21
C PHE A 45 5.14 10.13 -30.51
N LEU A 46 5.90 9.04 -30.48
CA LEU A 46 6.65 8.55 -31.65
C LEU A 46 5.80 7.75 -32.64
N HIS A 47 4.69 7.14 -32.22
CA HIS A 47 3.92 6.19 -33.03
C HIS A 47 2.53 6.69 -33.51
N PHE A 48 2.15 7.95 -33.24
CA PHE A 48 0.85 8.52 -33.64
C PHE A 48 -0.35 7.59 -33.34
N ILE A 49 -0.37 7.04 -32.12
CA ILE A 49 -1.44 6.15 -31.65
C ILE A 49 -2.68 6.97 -31.25
N ASP A 50 -3.87 6.41 -31.48
CA ASP A 50 -5.15 7.05 -31.15
C ASP A 50 -5.32 7.30 -29.65
N LEU A 51 -6.01 8.40 -29.31
CA LEU A 51 -6.18 8.86 -27.93
C LEU A 51 -6.92 7.83 -27.03
N ILE A 52 -7.78 6.98 -27.60
CA ILE A 52 -8.52 5.96 -26.83
C ILE A 52 -7.59 4.87 -26.29
N ASP A 53 -6.60 4.47 -27.10
CA ASP A 53 -5.58 3.49 -26.72
C ASP A 53 -4.67 4.01 -25.59
N LEU A 54 -4.65 5.33 -25.36
CA LEU A 54 -4.00 5.96 -24.22
C LEU A 54 -4.88 5.95 -22.97
N ILE A 55 -6.16 6.30 -23.09
CA ILE A 55 -7.05 6.49 -21.94
C ILE A 55 -7.25 5.17 -21.18
N ILE A 56 -7.40 4.06 -21.90
CA ILE A 56 -7.71 2.76 -21.29
C ILE A 56 -6.56 2.29 -20.35
N PRO A 57 -5.30 2.18 -20.79
CA PRO A 57 -4.20 1.83 -19.90
C PRO A 57 -4.08 2.79 -18.72
N PHE A 58 -4.09 4.10 -18.97
CA PHE A 58 -3.94 5.12 -17.92
C PHE A 58 -5.04 5.05 -16.85
N PHE A 59 -6.28 4.80 -17.27
CA PHE A 59 -7.41 4.68 -16.34
C PHE A 59 -7.32 3.46 -15.43
N TRP A 60 -7.06 2.28 -16.01
CA TRP A 60 -6.93 1.04 -15.24
C TRP A 60 -5.72 1.05 -14.32
N TRP A 61 -4.61 1.54 -14.83
CA TRP A 61 -3.39 1.69 -14.08
C TRP A 61 -3.56 2.71 -12.93
N GLY A 62 -4.24 3.83 -13.18
CA GLY A 62 -4.48 4.86 -12.17
C GLY A 62 -5.37 4.33 -11.04
N THR A 63 -6.37 3.53 -11.41
CA THR A 63 -7.23 2.82 -10.47
C THR A 63 -6.44 1.82 -9.64
N GLY A 64 -5.52 1.06 -10.25
CA GLY A 64 -4.62 0.14 -9.54
C GLY A 64 -3.76 0.83 -8.47
N VAL A 65 -3.18 2.00 -8.79
CA VAL A 65 -2.41 2.80 -7.83
C VAL A 65 -3.30 3.28 -6.68
N LEU A 66 -4.50 3.77 -6.99
CA LEU A 66 -5.45 4.23 -5.98
C LEU A 66 -5.82 3.09 -5.02
N LEU A 67 -6.14 1.91 -5.55
CA LEU A 67 -6.46 0.74 -4.73
C LEU A 67 -5.28 0.31 -3.87
N HIS A 68 -4.06 0.32 -4.42
CA HIS A 68 -2.84 0.06 -3.64
C HIS A 68 -2.67 1.04 -2.48
N TYR A 69 -2.87 2.33 -2.71
CA TYR A 69 -2.79 3.34 -1.66
C TYR A 69 -3.83 3.10 -0.56
N LEU A 70 -5.10 2.90 -0.97
CA LEU A 70 -6.20 2.68 -0.04
C LEU A 70 -5.93 1.45 0.83
N TRP A 71 -5.46 0.35 0.24
CA TRP A 71 -5.23 -0.88 0.99
C TRP A 71 -3.97 -0.87 1.86
N ALA A 72 -2.87 -0.30 1.36
CA ALA A 72 -1.59 -0.25 2.07
C ALA A 72 -1.56 0.81 3.18
N VAL A 73 -2.29 1.92 3.02
CA VAL A 73 -2.20 3.07 3.93
C VAL A 73 -3.52 3.35 4.62
N HIS A 74 -4.59 3.57 3.85
CA HIS A 74 -5.87 4.04 4.41
C HIS A 74 -6.54 2.96 5.28
N PHE A 75 -6.57 1.71 4.81
CA PHE A 75 -7.18 0.59 5.53
C PHE A 75 -6.23 -0.16 6.46
N LEU A 76 -4.96 0.26 6.55
CA LEU A 76 -3.94 -0.45 7.32
C LEU A 76 -4.33 -0.57 8.80
N GLU A 77 -4.77 0.51 9.43
CA GLU A 77 -5.13 0.46 10.86
C GLU A 77 -6.27 -0.52 11.13
N LYS A 78 -7.30 -0.51 10.27
CA LYS A 78 -8.43 -1.44 10.37
C LYS A 78 -7.97 -2.89 10.20
N ARG A 79 -7.09 -3.14 9.21
CA ARG A 79 -6.49 -4.47 8.97
C ARG A 79 -5.68 -4.95 10.17
N LEU A 80 -4.82 -4.09 10.72
CA LEU A 80 -3.98 -4.46 11.88
C LEU A 80 -4.83 -4.78 13.12
N LYS A 81 -5.88 -3.99 13.40
CA LYS A 81 -6.83 -4.30 14.49
C LYS A 81 -7.53 -5.64 14.28
N SER A 82 -8.03 -5.89 13.06
CA SER A 82 -8.68 -7.16 12.71
C SER A 82 -7.73 -8.36 12.90
N ASN A 83 -6.48 -8.24 12.45
CA ASN A 83 -5.49 -9.29 12.59
C ASN A 83 -5.12 -9.55 14.06
N GLU A 84 -5.05 -8.51 14.89
CA GLU A 84 -4.81 -8.65 16.33
C GLU A 84 -5.97 -9.37 17.03
N GLU A 85 -7.21 -9.09 16.64
CA GLU A 85 -8.40 -9.77 17.17
C GLU A 85 -8.43 -11.25 16.76
N GLU A 86 -8.14 -11.54 15.49
CA GLU A 86 -8.05 -12.90 14.98
C GLU A 86 -6.94 -13.70 15.69
N ALA A 87 -5.76 -13.11 15.85
CA ALA A 87 -4.65 -13.72 16.58
C ALA A 87 -5.03 -14.02 18.04
N MET A 88 -5.75 -13.11 18.70
CA MET A 88 -6.25 -13.33 20.07
C MET A 88 -7.26 -14.47 20.13
N ASN A 89 -8.17 -14.57 19.16
CA ASN A 89 -9.15 -15.65 19.09
C ASN A 89 -8.49 -17.02 18.84
N LEU A 90 -7.48 -17.08 17.97
CA LEU A 90 -6.68 -18.29 17.75
C LEU A 90 -5.95 -18.73 19.02
N ALA A 91 -5.31 -17.79 19.72
CA ALA A 91 -4.59 -18.07 20.97
C ALA A 91 -5.52 -18.58 22.10
N LYS A 92 -6.79 -18.12 22.13
CA LYS A 92 -7.79 -18.64 23.08
C LYS A 92 -8.22 -20.07 22.74
N ARG A 93 -8.34 -20.41 21.45
CA ARG A 93 -8.75 -21.75 20.99
C ARG A 93 -7.65 -22.79 21.12
N SER A 94 -6.39 -22.37 21.19
CA SER A 94 -5.23 -23.25 21.35
C SER A 94 -4.86 -23.56 22.81
N LYS A 95 -5.65 -23.07 23.78
CA LYS A 95 -5.55 -23.41 25.20
C LYS A 95 -6.65 -24.39 25.57
#